data_AF-A0AA36AIL8-F1
#
_entry.id   AF-A0AA36AIL8-F1
#
_cell.length_a   1.000
_cell.length_b   1.000
_cell.length_c   1.000
_cell.angle_alpha   90.00
_cell.angle_beta   90.00
_cell.angle_gamma   90.00
#
_symmetry.space_group_name_H-M   'P 1'
#
loop_
_entity.id
_entity.type
_entity.pdbx_description
1 polymer ?
#
loop_
_entity_poly.entity_id
_entity_poly.type
_entity_poly.pdbx_seq_one_letter_code
_entity_poly.pdbx_strand_id
1 'polypeptide(L)'
;MRETPVAREARLAAQRESTRRARLTETHDDGEARLAAQHEREARLAAERIQAQQRNPIQTSEQRQVRRSTARRKLQQHNAAKRDEFWSRAAFTYDPAKNYANNDKVTIGKMDKICSSCGAKKWDFNVPGLC
;
A
#
# COMPACT_ATOMS: atom_id res chain seq x y z
N MET A 1 -23.11 -14.03 -3.65
CA MET A 1 -22.67 -14.38 -5.02
C MET A 1 -22.04 -13.15 -5.67
N ARG A 2 -20.93 -13.30 -6.41
CA ARG A 2 -20.30 -12.21 -7.18
C ARG A 2 -20.77 -12.30 -8.64
N GLU A 3 -21.11 -11.16 -9.24
CA GLU A 3 -21.49 -11.06 -10.66
C GLU A 3 -20.31 -11.50 -11.54
N THR A 4 -20.56 -12.35 -12.54
CA THR A 4 -19.53 -12.78 -13.50
C THR A 4 -19.30 -11.69 -14.56
N PRO A 5 -18.12 -11.64 -15.20
CA PRO A 5 -17.85 -10.66 -16.26
C PRO A 5 -18.89 -10.69 -17.39
N VAL A 6 -19.32 -11.89 -17.80
CA VAL A 6 -20.33 -12.09 -18.84
C VAL A 6 -21.71 -11.57 -18.40
N ALA A 7 -22.12 -11.84 -17.16
CA ALA A 7 -23.38 -11.32 -16.62
C ALA A 7 -23.36 -9.79 -16.53
N ARG A 8 -22.22 -9.20 -16.15
CA ARG A 8 -22.01 -7.75 -16.12
C ARG A 8 -22.11 -7.14 -17.52
N GLU A 9 -21.49 -7.75 -18.53
CA GLU A 9 -21.56 -7.28 -19.92
C GLU A 9 -22.98 -7.35 -20.47
N ALA A 10 -23.69 -8.45 -20.25
CA ALA A 10 -25.09 -8.59 -20.65
C ALA A 10 -25.98 -7.51 -20.00
N ARG A 11 -25.79 -7.23 -18.71
CA ARG A 11 -26.51 -6.16 -18.01
C ARG A 11 -26.20 -4.78 -18.57
N LEU A 12 -24.94 -4.47 -18.86
CA LEU A 12 -24.54 -3.19 -19.45
C LEU A 12 -25.07 -3.03 -20.88
N ALA A 13 -25.10 -4.11 -21.67
CA ALA A 13 -25.68 -4.12 -23.01
C ALA A 13 -27.19 -3.85 -22.97
N ALA A 14 -27.91 -4.53 -22.08
CA ALA A 14 -29.34 -4.29 -21.86
C ALA A 14 -29.62 -2.86 -21.39
N GLN A 15 -28.80 -2.32 -20.49
CA GLN A 15 -28.90 -0.93 -20.04
C GLN A 15 -28.71 0.06 -21.19
N ARG A 16 -27.70 -0.13 -22.04
CA ARG A 16 -27.44 0.73 -23.21
C ARG A 16 -28.60 0.72 -24.20
N GLU A 17 -29.16 -0.46 -24.49
CA GLU A 17 -30.30 -0.60 -25.40
C GLU A 17 -31.56 0.05 -24.81
N SER A 18 -31.81 -0.10 -23.51
CA SER A 18 -32.90 0.60 -22.82
C SER A 18 -32.76 2.12 -22.91
N THR A 19 -31.57 2.67 -22.64
CA THR A 19 -31.33 4.11 -22.77
C THR A 19 -31.47 4.59 -24.22
N ARG A 20 -31.06 3.76 -25.20
CA ARG A 20 -31.22 4.08 -26.62
C ARG A 20 -32.70 4.18 -27.00
N ARG A 21 -33.52 3.21 -26.58
CA ARG A 21 -34.97 3.22 -26.86
C ARG A 21 -35.66 4.41 -26.22
N ALA A 22 -35.35 4.71 -24.96
CA ALA A 22 -35.87 5.89 -24.27
C ALA A 22 -35.55 7.20 -25.01
N ARG A 23 -34.36 7.30 -25.64
CA ARG A 23 -33.97 8.47 -26.44
C ARG A 23 -34.70 8.59 -27.78
N LEU A 24 -35.19 7.48 -28.35
CA LEU A 24 -35.95 7.51 -29.61
C LEU A 24 -37.39 7.99 -29.41
N THR A 25 -37.93 7.86 -28.20
CA THR A 25 -39.28 8.27 -27.82
C THR A 25 -39.28 9.54 -26.95
N GLU A 26 -38.13 10.21 -26.83
CA GLU A 26 -37.96 11.42 -26.03
C GLU A 26 -38.71 12.59 -26.68
N THR A 27 -39.50 13.34 -25.90
CA THR A 27 -40.12 14.58 -26.37
C THR A 27 -39.14 15.75 -26.29
N HIS A 28 -39.48 16.88 -26.91
CA HIS A 28 -38.65 18.09 -26.85
C HIS A 28 -38.41 18.55 -25.40
N ASP A 29 -39.47 18.64 -24.61
CA ASP A 29 -39.41 19.10 -23.22
C ASP A 29 -38.61 18.13 -22.33
N ASP A 30 -38.75 16.82 -22.55
CA ASP A 30 -37.94 15.80 -21.86
C ASP A 30 -36.44 15.96 -22.19
N GLY A 31 -36.14 16.27 -23.46
CA GLY A 31 -34.78 16.51 -23.94
C GLY A 31 -34.15 17.75 -23.29
N GLU A 32 -34.88 18.85 -23.22
CA GLU A 32 -34.44 20.07 -22.54
C GLU A 32 -34.19 19.85 -21.05
N ALA A 33 -35.13 19.18 -20.35
CA ALA A 33 -34.97 18.84 -18.94
C ALA A 33 -33.75 17.96 -18.68
N ARG A 34 -33.48 16.98 -19.55
CA ARG A 34 -32.30 16.12 -19.46
C ARG A 34 -31.00 16.90 -19.65
N LEU A 35 -30.95 17.80 -20.63
CA LEU A 35 -29.79 18.64 -20.91
C LEU A 35 -29.53 19.62 -19.76
N ALA A 36 -30.57 20.27 -19.23
CA ALA A 36 -30.46 21.12 -18.05
C ALA A 36 -29.90 20.35 -16.84
N ALA A 37 -30.44 19.16 -16.55
CA ALA A 37 -29.93 18.31 -15.48
C ALA A 37 -28.48 17.84 -15.72
N GLN A 38 -28.07 17.67 -16.98
CA GLN A 38 -26.69 17.37 -17.33
C GLN A 38 -25.77 18.56 -17.04
N HIS A 39 -26.13 19.76 -17.50
CA HIS A 39 -25.37 20.98 -17.24
C HIS A 39 -25.23 21.28 -15.75
N GLU A 40 -26.28 21.08 -14.95
CA GLU A 40 -26.20 21.22 -13.48
C GLU A 40 -25.25 20.22 -12.84
N ARG A 41 -25.24 18.96 -13.30
CA ARG A 41 -24.26 17.96 -12.82
C ARG A 41 -22.84 18.37 -13.19
N GLU A 42 -22.62 18.82 -14.42
CA GLU A 42 -21.31 19.27 -14.88
C GLU A 42 -20.82 20.50 -14.10
N ALA A 43 -21.71 21.47 -13.85
CA ALA A 43 -21.40 22.66 -13.05
C ALA A 43 -21.03 22.30 -11.60
N ARG A 44 -21.77 21.37 -10.97
CA ARG A 44 -21.43 20.87 -9.63
C ARG A 44 -20.06 20.19 -9.60
N LEU A 45 -19.78 19.29 -10.55
CA LEU A 45 -18.49 18.62 -10.64
C LEU A 45 -17.35 19.59 -10.90
N ALA A 46 -17.58 20.64 -11.70
CA ALA A 46 -16.61 21.70 -11.94
C ALA A 46 -16.32 22.48 -10.65
N ALA A 47 -17.36 22.85 -9.89
CA ALA A 47 -17.21 23.53 -8.60
C ALA A 47 -16.47 22.67 -7.58
N GLU A 48 -16.78 21.37 -7.50
CA GLU A 48 -16.05 20.41 -6.64
C GLU A 48 -14.58 20.30 -7.03
N ARG A 49 -14.26 20.26 -8.34
CA ARG A 49 -12.86 20.27 -8.81
C ARG A 49 -12.13 21.53 -8.39
N ILE A 50 -12.76 22.70 -8.53
CA ILE A 50 -12.18 23.98 -8.10
C ILE A 50 -11.93 23.97 -6.58
N GLN A 51 -12.91 23.52 -5.78
CA GLN A 51 -12.74 23.40 -4.33
C GLN A 51 -11.63 22.40 -3.94
N ALA A 52 -11.55 21.26 -4.63
CA ALA A 52 -10.49 20.27 -4.42
C ALA A 52 -9.11 20.84 -4.78
N GLN A 53 -9.01 21.61 -5.86
CA GLN A 53 -7.80 22.32 -6.25
C GLN A 53 -7.43 23.42 -5.24
N GLN A 54 -8.39 24.09 -4.62
CA GLN A 54 -8.10 25.06 -3.55
C GLN A 54 -7.63 24.39 -2.26
N ARG A 55 -8.23 23.24 -1.89
CA ARG A 55 -7.81 22.45 -0.72
C ARG A 55 -6.44 21.80 -0.90
N ASN A 56 -6.10 21.46 -2.14
CA ASN A 56 -4.82 20.86 -2.49
C ASN A 56 -4.27 21.62 -3.69
N PRO A 57 -3.74 22.85 -3.47
CA PRO A 57 -3.18 23.65 -4.55
C PRO A 57 -2.19 22.78 -5.29
N ILE A 58 -2.30 22.78 -6.61
CA ILE A 58 -1.39 22.06 -7.49
C ILE A 58 0.02 22.49 -7.08
N GLN A 59 0.67 21.64 -6.29
CA GLN A 59 2.02 21.92 -5.85
C GLN A 59 2.87 21.98 -7.10
N THR A 60 3.63 23.06 -7.23
CA THR A 60 4.68 23.11 -8.24
C THR A 60 5.55 21.86 -8.09
N SER A 61 6.12 21.39 -9.19
CA SER A 61 7.07 20.26 -9.16
C SER A 61 8.14 20.45 -8.08
N GLU A 62 8.59 21.69 -7.88
CA GLU A 62 9.53 22.11 -6.84
C GLU A 62 8.99 21.93 -5.43
N GLN A 63 7.79 22.43 -5.11
CA GLN A 63 7.17 22.26 -3.79
C GLN A 63 6.97 20.78 -3.45
N ARG A 64 6.56 19.98 -4.45
CA ARG A 64 6.44 18.52 -4.31
C ARG A 64 7.80 17.88 -4.02
N GLN A 65 8.85 18.31 -4.74
CA GLN A 65 10.21 17.81 -4.54
C GLN A 65 10.75 18.16 -3.16
N VAL A 66 10.53 19.38 -2.67
CA VAL A 66 10.91 19.82 -1.32
C VAL A 66 10.16 19.03 -0.24
N ARG A 67 8.85 18.80 -0.40
CA ARG A 67 8.10 17.93 0.52
C ARG A 67 8.64 16.50 0.53
N ARG A 68 8.95 15.94 -0.64
CA ARG A 68 9.50 14.58 -0.75
C ARG A 68 10.89 14.49 -0.12
N SER A 69 11.75 15.47 -0.35
CA SER A 69 13.10 15.49 0.21
C SER A 69 13.08 15.66 1.73
N THR A 70 12.24 16.55 2.25
CA THR A 70 12.07 16.74 3.70
C THR A 70 11.49 15.51 4.39
N ALA A 71 10.48 14.87 3.80
CA ALA A 71 9.94 13.60 4.31
C ALA A 71 10.99 12.49 4.32
N ARG A 72 11.77 12.36 3.22
CA ARG A 72 12.87 11.39 3.13
C ARG A 72 13.94 11.65 4.19
N ARG A 73 14.32 12.90 4.42
CA ARG A 73 15.29 13.30 5.44
C ARG A 73 14.81 12.94 6.84
N LYS A 74 13.54 13.21 7.17
CA LYS A 74 12.95 12.84 8.46
C LYS A 74 12.98 11.33 8.68
N LEU A 75 12.62 10.54 7.67
CA LEU A 75 12.68 9.09 7.73
C LEU A 75 14.11 8.58 7.93
N GLN A 76 15.08 9.15 7.20
CA GLN A 76 16.49 8.79 7.36
C GLN A 76 16.99 9.09 8.77
N GLN A 77 16.65 10.25 9.34
CA GLN A 77 17.01 10.62 10.71
C GLN A 77 16.39 9.67 11.73
N HIS A 78 15.10 9.36 11.60
CA HIS A 78 14.42 8.41 12.46
C HIS A 78 15.07 7.01 12.40
N ASN A 79 15.39 6.54 11.19
CA ASN A 79 16.00 5.23 11.02
C ASN A 79 17.45 5.19 11.51
N ALA A 80 18.20 6.29 11.37
CA ALA A 80 19.54 6.41 11.93
C ALA A 80 19.51 6.36 13.47
N ALA A 81 18.56 7.04 14.11
CA ALA A 81 18.41 7.02 15.57
C ALA A 81 18.05 5.62 16.12
N LYS A 82 17.40 4.78 15.30
CA LYS A 82 17.05 3.39 15.67
C LYS A 82 18.07 2.36 15.22
N ARG A 83 19.11 2.74 14.49
CA ARG A 83 20.12 1.80 14.03
C ARG A 83 21.03 1.44 15.19
N ASP A 84 21.06 0.14 15.47
CA ASP A 84 22.11 -0.44 16.28
C ASP A 84 23.39 -0.50 15.44
N GLU A 85 24.41 0.25 15.84
CA GLU A 85 25.70 0.28 15.15
C GLU A 85 26.42 -1.08 15.24
N PHE A 86 26.26 -1.79 16.35
CA PHE A 86 26.88 -3.09 16.56
C PHE A 86 26.34 -4.11 15.53
N TRP A 87 25.02 -4.19 15.37
CA TRP A 87 24.35 -5.14 14.47
C TRP A 87 24.15 -4.65 13.03
N SER A 88 24.44 -3.39 12.74
CA SER A 88 24.28 -2.80 11.40
C SER A 88 25.06 -3.60 10.36
N ARG A 89 24.33 -4.35 9.51
CA ARG A 89 24.87 -5.21 8.44
C ARG A 89 25.74 -6.37 8.92
N ALA A 90 25.76 -6.69 10.21
CA ALA A 90 26.62 -7.73 10.78
C ALA A 90 26.37 -9.13 10.16
N ALA A 91 25.15 -9.41 9.70
CA ALA A 91 24.82 -10.66 9.01
C ALA A 91 25.51 -10.83 7.64
N PHE A 92 25.92 -9.72 7.00
CA PHE A 92 26.56 -9.72 5.67
C PHE A 92 28.02 -9.28 5.71
N THR A 93 28.47 -8.75 6.84
CA THR A 93 29.81 -8.17 6.98
C THR A 93 30.32 -8.53 8.37
N TYR A 94 30.89 -9.73 8.49
CA TYR A 94 31.51 -10.17 9.74
C TYR A 94 32.75 -9.33 10.03
N ASP A 95 32.75 -8.67 11.17
CA ASP A 95 33.88 -7.90 11.68
C ASP A 95 34.51 -8.62 12.88
N PRO A 96 35.71 -9.22 12.75
CA PRO A 96 36.35 -9.99 13.81
C PRO A 96 36.77 -9.17 15.03
N ALA A 97 36.82 -7.83 14.93
CA ALA A 97 37.12 -6.96 16.07
C ALA A 97 35.92 -6.82 17.03
N LYS A 98 34.70 -7.13 16.56
CA LYS A 98 33.49 -7.09 17.40
C LYS A 98 33.38 -8.36 18.25
N ASN A 99 33.12 -8.19 19.55
CA ASN A 99 32.85 -9.30 20.44
C ASN A 99 31.38 -9.75 20.35
N TYR A 100 31.07 -10.67 19.43
CA TYR A 100 29.73 -11.24 19.29
C TYR A 100 29.36 -12.22 20.41
N ALA A 101 30.34 -12.82 21.08
CA ALA A 101 30.12 -13.85 22.10
C ALA A 101 29.57 -13.27 23.42
N ASN A 102 29.87 -12.00 23.71
CA ASN A 102 29.45 -11.30 24.92
C ASN A 102 28.49 -10.12 24.62
N ASN A 103 27.55 -10.32 23.68
CA ASN A 103 26.53 -9.32 23.38
C ASN A 103 25.20 -9.65 24.09
N ASP A 104 24.65 -8.69 24.81
CA ASP A 104 23.41 -8.80 25.59
C ASP A 104 22.17 -9.17 24.75
N LYS A 105 22.17 -8.85 23.46
CA LYS A 105 21.07 -9.17 22.53
C LYS A 105 21.19 -10.53 21.87
N VAL A 106 22.29 -11.26 22.10
CA VAL A 106 22.49 -12.60 21.54
C VAL A 106 22.68 -13.61 22.67
N THR A 107 21.69 -14.49 22.81
CA THR A 107 21.79 -15.65 23.68
C THR A 107 21.96 -16.89 22.82
N ILE A 108 23.20 -17.37 22.73
CA ILE A 108 23.46 -18.72 22.21
C ILE A 108 23.21 -19.68 23.37
N GLY A 109 22.16 -20.49 23.28
CA GLY A 109 21.84 -21.51 24.28
C GLY A 109 22.94 -22.56 24.41
N LYS A 110 22.83 -23.54 25.32
CA LYS A 110 23.80 -24.64 25.36
C LYS A 110 23.44 -25.72 24.35
N MET A 111 24.43 -26.48 23.91
CA MET A 111 24.26 -27.66 23.03
C MET A 111 24.24 -28.95 23.86
N ASP A 112 23.36 -28.99 24.86
CA ASP A 112 23.25 -30.08 25.84
C ASP A 112 21.91 -30.82 25.77
N LYS A 113 20.92 -30.29 25.04
CA LYS A 113 19.67 -31.01 24.76
C LYS A 113 19.91 -32.13 23.76
N ILE A 114 19.34 -33.30 24.04
CA ILE A 114 19.37 -34.44 23.11
C ILE A 114 18.12 -34.39 22.23
N CYS A 115 18.30 -34.54 20.91
CA CYS A 115 17.19 -34.68 19.97
C CYS A 115 16.51 -36.04 20.18
N SER A 116 15.21 -36.04 20.44
CA SER A 116 14.43 -37.26 20.62
C SER A 116 14.35 -38.12 19.36
N SER A 117 14.52 -37.52 18.18
CA SER A 117 14.36 -38.22 16.89
C SER A 117 15.65 -38.93 16.43
N CYS A 118 16.83 -38.37 16.71
CA CYS A 118 18.11 -38.89 16.20
C CYS A 118 19.21 -39.06 17.27
N GLY A 119 18.97 -38.64 18.52
CA GLY A 119 19.96 -38.74 19.60
C GLY A 119 21.11 -37.73 19.52
N ALA A 120 21.16 -36.86 18.51
CA ALA A 120 22.19 -35.82 18.41
C ALA A 120 22.00 -34.74 19.47
N LYS A 121 23.12 -34.13 19.91
CA LYS A 121 23.10 -32.92 20.72
C LYS A 121 22.60 -31.75 19.86
N LYS A 122 21.64 -30.99 20.39
CA LYS A 122 21.06 -29.81 19.76
C LYS A 122 21.12 -28.61 20.69
N TRP A 123 21.01 -27.42 20.11
CA TRP A 123 20.96 -26.18 20.86
C TRP A 123 19.62 -26.00 21.59
N ASP A 124 19.67 -25.34 22.75
CA ASP A 124 18.51 -25.14 23.63
C ASP A 124 17.27 -24.54 22.95
N PHE A 125 17.48 -23.71 21.93
CA PHE A 125 16.44 -22.95 21.20
C PHE A 125 16.24 -23.43 19.75
N ASN A 126 16.71 -24.64 19.40
CA ASN A 126 16.49 -25.16 18.06
C ASN A 126 15.00 -25.46 17.83
N VAL A 127 14.50 -25.14 16.64
CA VAL A 127 13.10 -25.38 16.25
C VAL A 127 12.83 -26.89 16.23
N PRO A 128 11.67 -27.38 16.70
CA PRO A 128 11.30 -28.78 16.56
C PRO A 128 11.44 -29.26 15.11
N GLY A 129 12.25 -30.30 14.88
CA GLY A 129 12.55 -30.81 13.54
C GLY A 129 13.93 -30.41 12.99
N LEU A 130 14.63 -29.45 13.60
CA LEU A 130 16.06 -29.23 13.38
C LEU A 130 16.87 -29.91 14.50
N CYS A 131 17.82 -30.77 14.10
CA CYS A 131 18.80 -31.40 14.98
C CYS A 131 20.08 -30.59 14.89
#